data_AF-R4XKC1-F1
#
_entry.id   AF-R4XKC1-F1
#
_cell.length_a   1.000
_cell.length_b   1.000
_cell.length_c   1.000
_cell.angle_alpha   90.00
_cell.angle_beta   90.00
_cell.angle_gamma   90.00
#
_symmetry.space_group_name_H-M   'P 1'
#
loop_
_entity.id
_entity.type
_entity.pdbx_description
1 polymer ?
#
loop_
_entity_poly.entity_id
_entity_poly.type
_entity_poly.pdbx_seq_one_letter_code
_entity_poly.pdbx_strand_id
1 'polypeptide(L)'
;MTVAANLLVGSSCGNVYILRCVVRNGSITLKTTIQAGETPIQLLVDVDNKCFYCLDNAASSPEGRLLTLAPTELGTIEQSMSISTGGIRPHAMINIGKTIFINHQECYSIVKSPIAPKSTRRRRTSTLAPVTEDPVAEGLDTLYHISKTMHDDSDTADPSDVIALIQQHIHSESHIDVTELKSVVPTDEPILKFVHWLKEDYIVGLTSRGLTSYRVSDAGLLHPLKSKEVPDVIDCEAGNDSLFVLCRGSLKQGTLSDGEFLLEREYAIDAPRATSLKVLGNRERAFIMTPHSVISINLESSSQKVLDIRGTSMALSTDDDLLWVANKEAGTIAMYTVLGKELGQCRVERPASIVHMS
;
A
#
# COMPACT_ATOMS: atom_id res chain seq x y z
N MET A 1 -7.80 5.53 23.78
CA MET A 1 -6.72 4.73 23.18
C MET A 1 -5.83 5.66 22.37
N THR A 2 -4.52 5.62 22.58
CA THR A 2 -3.52 6.36 21.77
C THR A 2 -3.12 5.47 20.61
N VAL A 3 -3.91 5.50 19.54
CA VAL A 3 -3.56 4.82 18.29
C VAL A 3 -2.48 5.68 17.60
N ALA A 4 -1.34 5.06 17.31
CA ALA A 4 -0.33 5.64 16.46
C ALA A 4 -0.27 4.82 15.17
N ALA A 5 -0.38 5.49 14.03
CA ALA A 5 -0.31 4.88 12.72
C ALA A 5 0.97 5.35 12.01
N ASN A 6 1.58 4.49 11.21
CA ASN A 6 2.71 4.89 10.38
C ASN A 6 2.28 4.94 8.91
N LEU A 7 2.72 5.97 8.21
CA LEU A 7 2.40 6.17 6.80
C LEU A 7 3.68 6.21 5.98
N LEU A 8 3.60 5.61 4.80
CA LEU A 8 4.55 5.79 3.72
C LEU A 8 3.92 6.68 2.65
N VAL A 9 4.63 7.72 2.25
CA VAL A 9 4.13 8.69 1.27
C VAL A 9 5.15 8.86 0.17
N GLY A 10 4.80 8.44 -1.05
CA GLY A 10 5.61 8.70 -2.23
C GLY A 10 5.30 10.09 -2.78
N SER A 11 6.33 10.80 -3.22
CA SER A 11 6.21 12.15 -3.79
C SER A 11 6.71 12.21 -5.21
N SER A 12 6.09 13.06 -6.03
CA SER A 12 6.53 13.27 -7.40
C SER A 12 7.88 13.98 -7.55
N CYS A 13 8.55 14.35 -6.45
CA CYS A 13 9.94 14.79 -6.46
C CYS A 13 10.96 13.66 -6.19
N GLY A 14 10.53 12.40 -6.09
CA GLY A 14 11.44 11.26 -5.94
C GLY A 14 11.67 10.81 -4.50
N ASN A 15 11.03 11.51 -3.55
CA ASN A 15 11.14 11.23 -2.13
C ASN A 15 10.04 10.27 -1.66
N VAL A 16 10.38 9.43 -0.70
CA VAL A 16 9.45 8.64 0.12
C VAL A 16 9.57 9.14 1.56
N TYR A 17 8.45 9.60 2.12
CA TYR A 17 8.38 10.11 3.48
C TYR A 17 7.77 9.06 4.40
N ILE A 18 8.39 8.84 5.55
CA ILE A 18 7.84 8.04 6.63
C ILE A 18 7.29 8.98 7.67
N LEU A 19 5.98 8.91 7.88
CA LEU A 19 5.27 9.75 8.83
C LEU A 19 4.74 8.89 9.98
N ARG A 20 4.76 9.45 11.19
CA ARG A 20 4.06 8.89 12.34
C ARG A 20 2.88 9.79 12.69
N CYS A 21 1.68 9.22 12.67
CA CYS A 21 0.44 9.86 13.09
C CYS A 21 0.12 9.46 14.52
N VAL A 22 -0.22 10.42 15.37
CA VAL A 22 -0.66 10.21 16.75
C VAL A 22 -2.05 10.80 16.88
N VAL A 23 -3.06 9.94 17.04
CA VAL A 23 -4.48 10.35 16.99
C VAL A 23 -4.85 11.26 18.16
N ARG A 24 -4.35 10.96 19.37
CA ARG A 24 -4.75 11.66 20.62
C ARG A 24 -4.55 13.17 20.56
N ASN A 25 -3.51 13.64 19.90
CA ASN A 25 -3.20 15.06 19.76
C ASN A 25 -3.27 15.54 18.30
N GLY A 26 -3.74 14.69 17.38
CA GLY A 26 -3.79 15.03 15.95
C GLY A 26 -2.41 15.27 15.32
N SER A 27 -1.33 14.83 15.95
CA SER A 27 0.02 15.10 15.45
C SER A 27 0.36 14.18 14.28
N ILE A 28 0.95 14.76 13.23
CA ILE A 28 1.60 14.00 12.16
C ILE A 28 3.05 14.48 12.10
N THR A 29 3.99 13.58 12.40
CA THR A 29 5.41 13.90 12.50
C THR A 29 6.19 13.18 11.41
N LEU A 30 6.97 13.93 10.63
CA LEU A 30 7.96 13.36 9.71
C LEU A 30 9.06 12.66 10.51
N LYS A 31 9.25 11.36 10.28
CA LYS A 31 10.29 10.56 10.93
C LYS A 31 11.55 10.50 10.09
N THR A 32 11.42 10.23 8.80
CA THR A 32 12.55 10.22 7.88
C THR A 32 12.08 10.43 6.44
N THR A 33 13.02 10.84 5.60
CA THR A 33 12.86 11.00 4.16
C THR A 33 13.87 10.11 3.47
N ILE A 34 13.41 9.31 2.53
CA ILE A 34 14.23 8.41 1.72
C ILE A 34 14.19 8.94 0.29
N GLN A 35 15.35 9.12 -0.33
CA GLN A 35 15.41 9.34 -1.76
C GLN A 35 15.27 7.98 -2.45
N ALA A 36 14.09 7.71 -3.01
CA ALA A 36 13.76 6.39 -3.55
C ALA A 36 13.94 6.32 -5.07
N GLY A 37 13.70 7.42 -5.79
CA GLY A 37 13.71 7.42 -7.25
C GLY A 37 13.41 8.78 -7.84
N GLU A 38 12.72 8.82 -8.97
CA GLU A 38 12.36 10.07 -9.65
C GLU A 38 10.90 10.45 -9.40
N THR A 39 9.97 9.52 -9.63
CA THR A 39 8.54 9.75 -9.41
C THR A 39 7.87 8.44 -8.95
N PRO A 40 7.89 8.16 -7.63
CA PRO A 40 7.09 7.11 -7.02
C PRO A 40 5.62 7.15 -7.48
N ILE A 41 5.19 6.09 -8.16
CA ILE A 41 3.81 5.89 -8.61
C ILE A 41 3.02 5.18 -7.51
N GLN A 42 3.60 4.08 -7.00
CA GLN A 42 2.99 3.27 -5.96
C GLN A 42 4.06 2.78 -5.00
N LEU A 43 3.68 2.68 -3.73
CA LEU A 43 4.46 2.03 -2.70
C LEU A 43 3.74 0.75 -2.29
N LEU A 44 4.49 -0.27 -1.91
CA LEU A 44 3.98 -1.53 -1.39
C LEU A 44 4.83 -1.95 -0.21
N VAL A 45 4.20 -2.36 0.88
CA VAL A 45 4.86 -2.89 2.07
C VAL A 45 4.85 -4.41 1.99
N ASP A 46 6.01 -5.03 2.17
CA ASP A 46 6.15 -6.49 2.26
C ASP A 46 6.68 -6.82 3.65
N VAL A 47 5.74 -7.14 4.55
CA VAL A 47 6.03 -7.42 5.96
C VAL A 47 6.82 -8.73 6.09
N ASP A 48 6.51 -9.73 5.25
CA ASP A 48 7.16 -11.04 5.28
C ASP A 48 8.65 -10.93 4.94
N ASN A 49 8.98 -10.08 3.97
CA ASN A 49 10.36 -9.84 3.53
C ASN A 49 11.02 -8.61 4.17
N LYS A 50 10.31 -7.90 5.06
CA LYS A 50 10.81 -6.75 5.83
C LYS A 50 11.37 -5.64 4.92
N CYS A 51 10.71 -5.40 3.81
CA CYS A 51 11.12 -4.40 2.83
C CYS A 51 9.92 -3.64 2.27
N PHE A 52 10.21 -2.58 1.53
CA PHE A 52 9.22 -1.81 0.79
C PHE A 52 9.59 -1.79 -0.67
N TYR A 53 8.60 -1.91 -1.53
CA TYR A 53 8.78 -1.71 -2.95
C TYR A 53 8.29 -0.32 -3.33
N CYS A 54 9.06 0.34 -4.19
CA CYS A 54 8.65 1.57 -4.85
C CYS A 54 8.63 1.32 -6.36
N LEU A 55 7.43 1.38 -6.93
CA LEU A 55 7.24 1.41 -8.37
C LEU A 55 7.37 2.86 -8.80
N ASP A 56 8.36 3.18 -9.62
CA ASP A 56 8.58 4.53 -10.11
C ASP A 56 8.61 4.58 -11.64
N ASN A 57 8.41 5.78 -12.15
CA ASN A 57 8.60 6.09 -13.56
C ASN A 57 9.78 7.07 -13.66
N ALA A 58 10.83 6.68 -14.37
CA ALA A 58 11.93 7.58 -14.63
C ALA A 58 11.45 8.69 -15.60
N ALA A 59 11.73 9.95 -15.31
CA ALA A 59 11.46 11.05 -16.23
C ALA A 59 12.22 10.89 -17.56
N SER A 60 13.36 10.17 -17.52
CA SER A 60 14.24 9.91 -18.65
C SER A 60 13.88 8.67 -19.49
N SER A 61 13.00 7.79 -19.00
CA SER A 61 12.63 6.55 -19.69
C SER A 61 11.15 6.25 -19.54
N PRO A 62 10.46 5.84 -20.62
CA PRO A 62 9.08 5.37 -20.50
C PRO A 62 8.98 4.02 -19.76
N GLU A 63 10.09 3.31 -19.57
CA GLU A 63 10.13 2.06 -18.81
C GLU A 63 10.07 2.32 -17.31
N GLY A 64 9.24 1.53 -16.63
CA GLY A 64 9.15 1.55 -15.17
C GLY A 64 10.36 0.94 -14.49
N ARG A 65 10.64 1.37 -13.25
CA ARG A 65 11.57 0.65 -12.37
C ARG A 65 10.85 0.18 -11.12
N LEU A 66 11.27 -1.00 -10.65
CA LEU A 66 10.93 -1.48 -9.32
C LEU A 66 12.16 -1.30 -8.43
N LEU A 67 11.98 -0.56 -7.36
CA LEU A 67 13.01 -0.24 -6.38
C LEU A 67 12.72 -1.01 -5.10
N THR A 68 13.74 -1.63 -4.53
CA THR A 68 13.64 -2.28 -3.21
C THR A 68 14.28 -1.38 -2.18
N LEU A 69 13.49 -0.92 -1.21
CA LEU A 69 13.94 -0.12 -0.08
C LEU A 69 13.97 -1.03 1.14
N ALA A 70 15.13 -1.13 1.79
CA ALA A 70 15.34 -2.01 2.93
C ALA A 70 16.02 -1.24 4.08
N PRO A 71 15.72 -1.61 5.34
CA PRO A 71 16.49 -1.12 6.48
C PRO A 71 17.95 -1.57 6.39
N THR A 72 18.89 -0.68 6.69
CA THR A 72 20.32 -0.97 6.81
C THR A 72 20.69 -1.36 8.24
N GLU A 73 21.92 -1.84 8.43
CA GLU A 73 22.53 -2.10 9.75
C GLU A 73 22.55 -0.84 10.65
N LEU A 74 22.48 0.35 10.06
CA LEU A 74 22.47 1.63 10.77
C LEU A 74 21.05 2.09 11.13
N GLY A 75 20.01 1.29 10.83
CA GLY A 75 18.62 1.65 11.05
C GLY A 75 18.07 2.73 10.10
N THR A 76 18.85 3.11 9.08
CA THR A 76 18.37 3.93 7.96
C THR A 76 17.62 3.05 6.97
N ILE A 77 16.78 3.63 6.12
CA ILE A 77 16.20 2.89 4.99
C ILE A 77 16.88 3.40 3.72
N GLU A 78 17.45 2.47 2.96
CA GLU A 78 18.20 2.77 1.75
C GLU A 78 17.69 1.95 0.58
N GLN A 79 17.95 2.46 -0.62
CA GLN A 79 17.72 1.70 -1.84
C GLN A 79 18.75 0.56 -1.91
N SER A 80 18.27 -0.66 -1.75
CA SER A 80 19.08 -1.88 -1.90
C SER A 80 19.25 -2.26 -3.37
N MET A 81 18.18 -2.13 -4.18
CA MET A 81 18.18 -2.57 -5.57
C MET A 81 17.23 -1.77 -6.46
N SER A 82 17.54 -1.74 -7.76
CA SER A 82 16.69 -1.24 -8.83
C SER A 82 16.70 -2.21 -10.01
N ILE A 83 15.52 -2.59 -10.49
CA ILE A 83 15.37 -3.38 -11.72
C ILE A 83 14.46 -2.65 -12.71
N SER A 84 14.74 -2.81 -14.02
CA SER A 84 13.76 -2.42 -15.04
C SER A 84 12.59 -3.39 -15.00
N THR A 85 11.39 -2.85 -15.11
CA THR A 85 10.15 -3.63 -15.19
C THR A 85 9.91 -4.20 -16.59
N GLY A 86 10.68 -3.75 -17.60
CA GLY A 86 10.54 -4.18 -18.99
C GLY A 86 9.26 -3.71 -19.70
N GLY A 87 8.38 -3.00 -19.00
CA GLY A 87 7.12 -2.48 -19.54
C GLY A 87 7.05 -0.96 -19.48
N ILE A 88 6.32 -0.38 -20.45
CA ILE A 88 6.13 1.06 -20.57
C ILE A 88 4.98 1.53 -19.69
N ARG A 89 5.17 2.67 -18.99
CA ARG A 89 4.15 3.33 -18.16
C ARG A 89 3.53 2.37 -17.13
N PRO A 90 4.33 1.86 -16.18
CA PRO A 90 3.76 1.18 -15.03
C PRO A 90 2.75 2.08 -14.32
N HIS A 91 1.70 1.49 -13.75
CA HIS A 91 0.71 2.26 -12.99
C HIS A 91 0.22 1.58 -11.73
N ALA A 92 0.40 0.25 -11.62
CA ALA A 92 0.08 -0.49 -10.41
C ALA A 92 1.04 -1.67 -10.21
N MET A 93 1.22 -2.08 -8.97
CA MET A 93 1.84 -3.35 -8.58
C MET A 93 1.07 -3.97 -7.42
N ILE A 94 1.10 -5.30 -7.37
CA ILE A 94 0.58 -6.10 -6.26
C ILE A 94 1.57 -7.23 -5.95
N ASN A 95 1.64 -7.62 -4.68
CA ASN A 95 2.42 -8.79 -4.25
C ASN A 95 1.46 -9.91 -3.83
N ILE A 96 1.67 -11.09 -4.41
CA ILE A 96 0.94 -12.31 -4.07
C ILE A 96 1.95 -13.42 -3.82
N GLY A 97 1.98 -13.88 -2.58
CA GLY A 97 2.94 -14.86 -2.09
C GLY A 97 4.38 -14.36 -2.32
N LYS A 98 5.07 -14.96 -3.29
CA LYS A 98 6.48 -14.66 -3.60
C LYS A 98 6.67 -13.98 -4.95
N THR A 99 5.63 -13.36 -5.45
CA THR A 99 5.58 -12.82 -6.81
C THR A 99 4.97 -11.44 -6.80
N ILE A 100 5.68 -10.48 -7.35
CA ILE A 100 5.21 -9.12 -7.59
C ILE A 100 4.75 -9.04 -9.03
N PHE A 101 3.50 -8.67 -9.21
CA PHE A 101 2.90 -8.38 -10.51
C PHE A 101 2.91 -6.88 -10.72
N ILE A 102 3.43 -6.44 -11.85
CA ILE A 102 3.47 -5.03 -12.22
C ILE A 102 2.61 -4.85 -13.46
N ASN A 103 1.62 -3.97 -13.37
CA ASN A 103 0.75 -3.65 -14.47
C ASN A 103 1.30 -2.50 -15.30
N HIS A 104 1.34 -2.71 -16.61
CA HIS A 104 1.74 -1.72 -17.61
C HIS A 104 0.59 -1.45 -18.57
N GLN A 105 0.77 -0.48 -19.47
CA GLN A 105 -0.29 -0.08 -20.39
C GLN A 105 -0.80 -1.23 -21.29
N GLU A 106 0.07 -2.16 -21.69
CA GLU A 106 -0.22 -3.21 -22.70
C GLU A 106 0.28 -4.61 -22.31
N CYS A 107 0.84 -4.73 -21.11
CA CYS A 107 1.40 -5.99 -20.61
C CYS A 107 1.39 -5.99 -19.08
N TYR A 108 1.75 -7.13 -18.50
CA TYR A 108 2.17 -7.19 -17.12
C TYR A 108 3.52 -7.86 -17.00
N SER A 109 4.26 -7.47 -15.97
CA SER A 109 5.57 -8.02 -15.67
C SER A 109 5.52 -8.82 -14.38
N ILE A 110 6.25 -9.94 -14.37
CA ILE A 110 6.34 -10.84 -13.23
C ILE A 110 7.75 -10.73 -12.66
N VAL A 111 7.81 -10.31 -11.40
CA VAL A 111 9.05 -10.18 -10.65
C VAL A 111 8.99 -11.14 -9.46
N LYS A 112 10.08 -11.87 -9.20
CA LYS A 112 10.14 -12.72 -8.02
C LYS A 112 10.44 -11.86 -6.80
N SER A 113 9.55 -11.86 -5.81
CA SER A 113 9.85 -11.23 -4.52
C SER A 113 11.06 -11.96 -3.90
N PRO A 114 12.04 -11.26 -3.33
CA PRO A 114 13.07 -11.86 -2.52
C PRO A 114 12.43 -12.74 -1.45
N ILE A 115 13.15 -13.78 -1.06
CA ILE A 115 12.80 -14.57 0.10
C ILE A 115 13.83 -14.17 1.13
N ALA A 116 13.45 -13.44 2.18
CA ALA A 116 14.36 -13.25 3.31
C ALA A 116 14.92 -14.62 3.73
N PRO A 117 16.25 -14.80 3.90
CA PRO A 117 16.80 -16.09 4.27
C PRO A 117 16.04 -16.57 5.51
N LYS A 118 15.46 -17.78 5.43
CA LYS A 118 14.94 -18.44 6.63
C LYS A 118 16.10 -18.48 7.60
N SER A 119 15.99 -17.84 8.76
CA SER A 119 17.00 -17.95 9.80
C SER A 119 17.24 -19.45 10.00
N THR A 120 18.39 -19.93 9.54
CA THR A 120 18.69 -21.35 9.73
C THR A 120 18.99 -21.47 11.21
N ARG A 121 18.01 -21.98 11.96
CA ARG A 121 18.12 -22.26 13.39
C ARG A 121 19.30 -23.20 13.57
N ARG A 122 20.52 -22.66 13.72
CA ARG A 122 21.69 -23.43 14.13
C ARG A 122 21.30 -24.00 15.49
N ARG A 123 20.99 -25.30 15.55
CA ARG A 123 20.93 -26.05 16.80
C ARG A 123 22.27 -25.89 17.49
N ARG A 124 22.43 -24.85 18.31
CA ARG A 124 23.50 -24.79 19.30
C ARG A 124 23.19 -25.86 20.33
N THR A 125 23.99 -26.91 20.34
CA THR A 125 24.13 -27.83 21.47
C THR A 125 24.78 -27.09 22.63
N SER A 126 24.07 -26.17 23.28
CA SER A 126 24.50 -25.57 24.54
C SER A 126 23.36 -25.54 25.54
N THR A 127 23.65 -25.98 26.75
CA THR A 127 22.79 -26.20 27.92
C THR A 127 22.23 -24.91 28.54
N LEU A 128 21.71 -23.98 27.75
CA LEU A 128 21.06 -22.77 28.23
C LEU A 128 19.57 -22.78 27.86
N ALA A 129 18.77 -22.21 28.78
CA ALA A 129 17.31 -22.23 28.81
C ALA A 129 16.65 -21.81 27.47
N PRO A 130 15.44 -22.32 27.17
CA PRO A 130 14.80 -22.12 25.87
C PRO A 130 14.54 -20.63 25.63
N VAL A 131 15.15 -20.09 24.58
CA VAL A 131 14.85 -18.74 24.08
C VAL A 131 13.56 -18.83 23.28
N THR A 132 12.57 -18.06 23.72
CA THR A 132 11.28 -17.78 23.07
C THR A 132 11.47 -17.06 21.72
N GLU A 133 10.36 -16.85 21.02
CA GLU A 133 10.21 -16.67 19.58
C GLU A 133 10.90 -15.44 18.93
N ASP A 134 10.84 -15.41 17.60
CA ASP A 134 11.56 -14.59 16.61
C ASP A 134 11.93 -13.11 16.99
N PRO A 135 13.23 -12.80 17.22
CA PRO A 135 13.66 -11.52 17.80
C PRO A 135 13.59 -10.29 16.88
N VAL A 136 13.28 -10.44 15.59
CA VAL A 136 13.08 -9.30 14.67
C VAL A 136 11.61 -8.83 14.68
N ALA A 137 10.67 -9.76 14.89
CA ALA A 137 9.31 -9.39 15.27
C ALA A 137 9.34 -8.66 16.61
N GLU A 138 10.14 -9.13 17.58
CA GLU A 138 10.40 -8.38 18.82
C GLU A 138 11.08 -7.04 18.57
N GLY A 139 11.88 -6.82 17.52
CA GLY A 139 12.44 -5.49 17.20
C GLY A 139 11.38 -4.47 16.78
N LEU A 140 10.39 -4.89 15.99
CA LEU A 140 9.22 -4.08 15.63
C LEU A 140 8.23 -3.95 16.80
N ASP A 141 8.04 -5.02 17.58
CA ASP A 141 7.23 -5.01 18.81
C ASP A 141 7.90 -4.23 19.95
N THR A 142 9.23 -4.15 19.96
CA THR A 142 10.04 -3.32 20.87
C THR A 142 10.02 -1.88 20.42
N LEU A 143 10.05 -1.57 19.12
CA LEU A 143 9.74 -0.22 18.61
C LEU A 143 8.31 0.19 18.96
N TYR A 144 7.35 -0.76 18.91
CA TYR A 144 5.96 -0.58 19.34
C TYR A 144 5.84 -0.39 20.86
N HIS A 145 6.61 -1.14 21.65
CA HIS A 145 6.68 -1.03 23.12
C HIS A 145 7.43 0.21 23.60
N ILE A 146 8.51 0.64 22.92
CA ILE A 146 9.23 1.91 23.16
C ILE A 146 8.29 3.09 22.89
N SER A 147 7.51 3.00 21.81
CA SER A 147 6.39 3.90 21.52
C SER A 147 5.36 3.97 22.66
N LYS A 148 5.19 2.89 23.42
CA LYS A 148 4.24 2.73 24.52
C LYS A 148 4.85 3.12 25.88
N THR A 149 6.16 2.99 26.09
CA THR A 149 6.88 3.47 27.30
C THR A 149 7.21 4.96 27.25
N MET A 150 7.17 5.60 26.07
CA MET A 150 7.12 7.07 25.96
C MET A 150 5.76 7.68 26.35
N HIS A 151 4.83 6.90 26.93
CA HIS A 151 3.64 7.42 27.60
C HIS A 151 3.90 7.94 29.02
N ASP A 152 5.08 7.71 29.59
CA ASP A 152 5.43 8.29 30.89
C ASP A 152 6.30 9.54 30.72
N ASP A 153 5.78 10.64 31.27
CA ASP A 153 6.28 12.01 31.25
C ASP A 153 7.78 12.11 31.56
N SER A 154 8.65 12.19 30.54
CA SER A 154 9.90 12.95 30.62
C SER A 154 10.51 13.24 29.24
N ASP A 155 10.82 14.51 29.03
CA ASP A 155 11.25 15.16 27.79
C ASP A 155 12.68 14.79 27.29
N THR A 156 13.24 13.61 27.64
CA THR A 156 14.71 13.39 27.49
C THR A 156 15.18 11.98 27.15
N ALA A 157 14.43 11.19 26.39
CA ALA A 157 14.99 9.94 25.86
C ALA A 157 15.91 10.24 24.66
N ASP A 158 17.23 10.17 24.89
CA ASP A 158 18.26 10.28 23.86
C ASP A 158 18.06 9.16 22.81
N PRO A 159 17.77 9.48 21.53
CA PRO A 159 17.57 8.48 20.47
C PRO A 159 18.79 7.59 20.23
N SER A 160 19.96 7.94 20.79
CA SER A 160 21.21 7.18 20.70
C SER A 160 21.10 5.78 21.31
N ASP A 161 20.34 5.58 22.39
CA ASP A 161 20.20 4.27 23.04
C ASP A 161 19.35 3.29 22.21
N VAL A 162 18.37 3.81 21.48
CA VAL A 162 17.55 3.03 20.54
C VAL A 162 18.36 2.63 19.31
N ILE A 163 19.21 3.55 18.82
CA ILE A 163 20.15 3.28 17.71
C ILE A 163 21.19 2.24 18.12
N ALA A 164 21.73 2.31 19.34
CA ALA A 164 22.67 1.33 19.87
C ALA A 164 22.04 -0.07 20.03
N LEU A 165 20.76 -0.15 20.41
CA LEU A 165 20.01 -1.40 20.50
C LEU A 165 19.78 -2.04 19.12
N ILE A 166 19.44 -1.21 18.12
CA ILE A 166 19.31 -1.62 16.71
C ILE A 166 20.65 -2.14 16.17
N GLN A 167 21.76 -1.43 16.46
CA GLN A 167 23.11 -1.81 16.04
C GLN A 167 23.60 -3.14 16.63
N GLN A 168 23.19 -3.50 17.86
CA GLN A 168 23.58 -4.79 18.48
C GLN A 168 22.83 -6.00 17.91
N HIS A 169 21.68 -5.82 17.25
CA HIS A 169 20.80 -6.92 16.82
C HIS A 169 20.83 -7.20 15.31
N ILE A 170 21.41 -6.30 14.50
CA ILE A 170 21.64 -6.51 13.07
C ILE A 170 23.05 -7.04 12.86
N HIS A 171 23.37 -8.19 13.45
CA HIS A 171 24.59 -8.94 13.13
C HIS A 171 24.22 -10.37 12.79
N SER A 172 23.62 -10.56 11.60
CA SER A 172 23.87 -11.72 10.73
C SER A 172 22.79 -11.90 9.66
N GLU A 173 23.25 -12.18 8.43
CA GLU A 173 22.56 -12.85 7.30
C GLU A 173 21.99 -11.95 6.19
N SER A 174 22.86 -11.66 5.22
CA SER A 174 22.62 -11.49 3.77
C SER A 174 21.17 -11.22 3.33
N HIS A 175 20.89 -9.97 2.99
CA HIS A 175 19.70 -9.58 2.23
C HIS A 175 19.66 -10.38 0.92
N ILE A 176 18.54 -11.06 0.66
CA ILE A 176 18.25 -11.60 -0.66
C ILE A 176 17.50 -10.48 -1.37
N ASP A 177 18.04 -10.02 -2.50
CA ASP A 177 17.45 -8.96 -3.29
C ASP A 177 16.43 -9.50 -4.31
N VAL A 178 15.60 -8.62 -4.88
CA VAL A 178 14.80 -8.89 -6.09
C VAL A 178 15.75 -9.07 -7.28
N THR A 179 16.36 -10.24 -7.45
CA THR A 179 17.45 -10.39 -8.43
C THR A 179 17.02 -10.59 -9.89
N GLU A 180 15.72 -10.85 -10.18
CA GLU A 180 15.34 -11.27 -11.54
C GLU A 180 13.89 -10.93 -11.92
N LEU A 181 13.75 -10.23 -13.05
CA LEU A 181 12.49 -10.14 -13.81
C LEU A 181 12.29 -11.48 -14.53
N LYS A 182 11.23 -12.22 -14.16
CA LYS A 182 10.97 -13.55 -14.74
C LYS A 182 10.45 -13.48 -16.17
N SER A 183 9.53 -12.54 -16.43
CA SER A 183 8.85 -12.45 -17.71
C SER A 183 8.07 -11.15 -17.86
N VAL A 184 8.00 -10.66 -19.10
CA VAL A 184 7.01 -9.66 -19.54
C VAL A 184 5.97 -10.40 -20.37
N VAL A 185 4.72 -10.34 -19.96
CA VAL A 185 3.62 -11.08 -20.58
C VAL A 185 2.68 -10.09 -21.27
N PRO A 186 2.60 -10.10 -22.61
CA PRO A 186 1.62 -9.29 -23.34
C PRO A 186 0.20 -9.66 -22.95
N THR A 187 -0.70 -8.68 -22.96
CA THR A 187 -2.12 -8.91 -22.69
C THR A 187 -2.95 -8.63 -23.94
N ASP A 188 -3.80 -9.57 -24.33
CA ASP A 188 -4.71 -9.38 -25.48
C ASP A 188 -5.75 -8.29 -25.22
N GLU A 189 -6.11 -8.07 -23.94
CA GLU A 189 -6.93 -6.96 -23.48
C GLU A 189 -6.15 -6.16 -22.42
N PRO A 190 -6.05 -4.82 -22.55
CA PRO A 190 -5.38 -3.99 -21.55
C PRO A 190 -6.01 -4.14 -20.17
N ILE A 191 -5.18 -4.51 -19.20
CA ILE A 191 -5.55 -4.51 -17.79
C ILE A 191 -5.31 -3.11 -17.25
N LEU A 192 -6.35 -2.47 -16.74
CA LEU A 192 -6.36 -1.08 -16.27
C LEU A 192 -5.99 -0.97 -14.78
N LYS A 193 -6.24 -2.01 -13.98
CA LYS A 193 -5.89 -2.09 -12.56
C LYS A 193 -5.87 -3.54 -12.09
N PHE A 194 -4.95 -3.85 -11.16
CA PHE A 194 -4.98 -5.10 -10.40
C PHE A 194 -5.46 -4.87 -8.97
N VAL A 195 -6.22 -5.84 -8.48
CA VAL A 195 -6.65 -5.92 -7.09
C VAL A 195 -6.38 -7.34 -6.58
N HIS A 196 -5.68 -7.44 -5.46
CA HIS A 196 -5.44 -8.73 -4.80
C HIS A 196 -6.66 -9.10 -3.94
N TRP A 197 -7.28 -10.25 -4.22
CA TRP A 197 -8.34 -10.79 -3.38
C TRP A 197 -7.75 -11.68 -2.29
N LEU A 198 -7.63 -11.12 -1.08
CA LEU A 198 -6.92 -11.69 0.07
C LEU A 198 -7.39 -13.09 0.51
N LYS A 199 -8.55 -13.57 0.05
CA LYS A 199 -9.14 -14.84 0.49
C LYS A 199 -8.71 -16.06 -0.32
N GLU A 200 -8.38 -15.90 -1.59
CA GLU A 200 -8.30 -17.05 -2.52
C GLU A 200 -7.10 -16.98 -3.50
N ASP A 201 -6.03 -16.25 -3.18
CA ASP A 201 -4.85 -16.05 -4.04
C ASP A 201 -5.20 -15.64 -5.49
N TYR A 202 -6.30 -14.90 -5.65
CA TYR A 202 -6.79 -14.42 -6.93
C TYR A 202 -6.40 -12.98 -7.18
N ILE A 203 -6.16 -12.69 -8.47
CA ILE A 203 -6.07 -11.32 -8.97
C ILE A 203 -7.36 -10.99 -9.69
N VAL A 204 -7.96 -9.85 -9.36
CA VAL A 204 -8.98 -9.25 -10.20
C VAL A 204 -8.33 -8.17 -11.05
N GLY A 205 -8.46 -8.31 -12.36
CA GLY A 205 -8.11 -7.27 -13.32
C GLY A 205 -9.34 -6.49 -13.74
N LEU A 206 -9.25 -5.17 -13.64
CA LEU A 206 -10.15 -4.27 -14.34
C LEU A 206 -9.72 -4.17 -15.79
N THR A 207 -10.62 -4.37 -16.75
CA THR A 207 -10.35 -4.24 -18.18
C THR A 207 -11.29 -3.23 -18.83
N SER A 208 -11.10 -2.98 -20.12
CA SER A 208 -12.00 -2.10 -20.89
C SER A 208 -13.44 -2.63 -20.99
N ARG A 209 -13.64 -3.95 -20.82
CA ARG A 209 -14.93 -4.62 -20.93
C ARG A 209 -15.61 -4.93 -19.59
N GLY A 210 -14.88 -4.82 -18.48
CA GLY A 210 -15.42 -5.13 -17.15
C GLY A 210 -14.37 -5.71 -16.20
N LEU A 211 -14.73 -6.78 -15.50
CA LEU A 211 -13.87 -7.43 -14.51
C LEU A 211 -13.50 -8.82 -14.98
N THR A 212 -12.21 -9.15 -14.93
CA THR A 212 -11.73 -10.51 -15.17
C THR A 212 -10.99 -11.00 -13.94
N SER A 213 -11.34 -12.18 -13.47
CA SER A 213 -10.59 -12.86 -12.41
C SER A 213 -9.51 -13.76 -13.02
N TYR A 214 -8.38 -13.81 -12.34
CA TYR A 214 -7.22 -14.60 -12.73
C TYR A 214 -6.80 -15.49 -11.57
N ARG A 215 -6.57 -16.77 -11.89
CA ARG A 215 -5.82 -17.68 -11.02
C ARG A 215 -4.34 -17.49 -11.27
N VAL A 216 -3.58 -17.33 -10.19
CA VAL A 216 -2.12 -17.36 -10.25
C VAL A 216 -1.66 -18.82 -10.27
N SER A 217 -0.89 -19.22 -11.28
CA SER A 217 -0.26 -20.54 -11.31
C SER A 217 0.98 -20.60 -10.42
N ASP A 218 1.48 -21.80 -10.16
CA ASP A 218 2.75 -22.03 -9.46
C ASP A 218 3.94 -21.33 -10.14
N ALA A 219 3.89 -21.15 -11.46
CA ALA A 219 4.89 -20.43 -12.23
C ALA A 219 4.80 -18.90 -12.06
N GLY A 220 3.69 -18.40 -11.51
CA GLY A 220 3.35 -16.98 -11.39
C GLY A 220 2.63 -16.41 -12.60
N LEU A 221 2.10 -17.25 -13.51
CA LEU A 221 1.33 -16.79 -14.67
C LEU A 221 -0.15 -16.62 -14.31
N LEU A 222 -0.80 -15.63 -14.92
CA LEU A 222 -2.22 -15.36 -14.77
C LEU A 222 -3.04 -16.20 -15.76
N HIS A 223 -3.92 -17.04 -15.23
CA HIS A 223 -4.89 -17.81 -16.01
C HIS A 223 -6.29 -17.21 -15.82
N PRO A 224 -6.92 -16.67 -16.88
CA PRO A 224 -8.25 -16.11 -16.76
C PRO A 224 -9.25 -17.21 -16.37
N LEU A 225 -10.10 -16.93 -15.39
CA LEU A 225 -11.14 -17.84 -14.92
C LEU A 225 -12.50 -17.43 -15.47
N LYS A 226 -12.99 -16.26 -15.04
CA LYS A 226 -14.29 -15.72 -15.43
C LYS A 226 -14.17 -14.23 -15.70
N SER A 227 -14.90 -13.78 -16.71
CA SER A 227 -15.07 -12.37 -17.01
C SER A 227 -16.53 -11.99 -16.79
N LYS A 228 -16.75 -10.86 -16.14
CA LYS A 228 -18.06 -10.26 -15.96
C LYS A 228 -18.05 -8.90 -16.62
N GLU A 229 -18.93 -8.76 -17.60
CA GLU A 229 -19.18 -7.46 -18.21
C GLU A 229 -19.79 -6.54 -17.16
N VAL A 230 -19.13 -5.40 -16.96
CA VAL A 230 -19.62 -4.33 -16.11
C VAL A 230 -19.51 -3.07 -16.94
N PRO A 231 -20.63 -2.43 -17.31
CA PRO A 231 -20.58 -1.22 -18.11
C PRO A 231 -20.07 -0.04 -17.29
N ASP A 232 -19.39 0.88 -17.97
CA ASP A 232 -18.95 2.18 -17.43
C ASP A 232 -18.09 2.11 -16.15
N VAL A 233 -17.25 1.08 -16.01
CA VAL A 233 -16.33 0.97 -14.86
C VAL A 233 -15.23 2.04 -14.95
N ILE A 234 -14.92 2.63 -13.79
CA ILE A 234 -13.93 3.69 -13.63
C ILE A 234 -12.75 3.19 -12.79
N ASP A 235 -13.04 2.51 -11.68
CA ASP A 235 -12.03 2.01 -10.75
C ASP A 235 -12.57 0.78 -9.99
N CYS A 236 -11.69 0.01 -9.38
CA CYS A 236 -12.07 -1.08 -8.47
C CYS A 236 -11.09 -1.21 -7.31
N GLU A 237 -11.56 -1.70 -6.17
CA GLU A 237 -10.72 -1.90 -4.97
C GLU A 237 -11.23 -3.10 -4.17
N ALA A 238 -10.32 -3.87 -3.55
CA ALA A 238 -10.70 -4.89 -2.57
C ALA A 238 -10.62 -4.27 -1.17
N GLY A 239 -11.74 -4.26 -0.46
CA GLY A 239 -11.76 -4.11 0.98
C GLY A 239 -11.57 -5.47 1.67
N ASN A 240 -11.66 -5.46 3.00
CA ASN A 240 -11.44 -6.64 3.84
C ASN A 240 -12.29 -7.86 3.45
N ASP A 241 -13.54 -7.62 3.01
CA ASP A 241 -14.48 -8.70 2.69
C ASP A 241 -15.28 -8.46 1.40
N SER A 242 -15.00 -7.39 0.67
CA SER A 242 -15.81 -6.97 -0.47
C SER A 242 -14.96 -6.40 -1.59
N LEU A 243 -15.35 -6.70 -2.82
CA LEU A 243 -14.85 -6.04 -4.02
C LEU A 243 -15.78 -4.88 -4.35
N PHE A 244 -15.20 -3.69 -4.40
CA PHE A 244 -15.85 -2.45 -4.77
C PHE A 244 -15.54 -2.13 -6.22
N VAL A 245 -16.57 -1.88 -7.01
CA VAL A 245 -16.46 -1.59 -8.44
C VAL A 245 -17.17 -0.28 -8.70
N LEU A 246 -16.39 0.77 -8.90
CA LEU A 246 -16.90 2.11 -9.17
C LEU A 246 -17.29 2.21 -10.64
N CYS A 247 -18.57 2.41 -10.89
CA CYS A 247 -19.13 2.66 -12.20
C CYS A 247 -19.56 4.13 -12.32
N ARG A 248 -19.84 4.59 -13.53
CA ARG A 248 -20.41 5.92 -13.75
C ARG A 248 -21.81 6.00 -13.13
N GLY A 249 -21.91 6.70 -11.99
CA GLY A 249 -23.17 6.94 -11.29
C GLY A 249 -23.59 5.84 -10.29
N SER A 250 -22.79 4.79 -10.11
CA SER A 250 -23.04 3.80 -9.06
C SER A 250 -21.78 3.12 -8.55
N LEU A 251 -21.84 2.63 -7.31
CA LEU A 251 -20.82 1.78 -6.72
C LEU A 251 -21.44 0.42 -6.49
N LYS A 252 -20.80 -0.60 -7.05
CA LYS A 252 -21.21 -1.99 -6.89
C LYS A 252 -20.32 -2.64 -5.83
N GLN A 253 -20.94 -3.25 -4.84
CA GLN A 253 -20.28 -4.06 -3.83
C GLN A 253 -20.65 -5.52 -4.07
N GLY A 254 -19.65 -6.38 -4.01
CA GLY A 254 -19.88 -7.81 -4.11
C GLY A 254 -18.72 -8.62 -3.57
N THR A 255 -18.81 -9.93 -3.76
CA THR A 255 -17.78 -10.89 -3.38
C THR A 255 -17.29 -11.65 -4.60
N LEU A 256 -16.17 -12.35 -4.45
CA LEU A 256 -15.73 -13.36 -5.40
C LEU A 256 -16.07 -14.75 -4.85
N SER A 257 -16.70 -15.57 -5.68
CA SER A 257 -16.93 -16.99 -5.42
C SER A 257 -16.55 -17.78 -6.66
N ASP A 258 -15.62 -18.73 -6.53
CA ASP A 258 -15.08 -19.51 -7.66
C ASP A 258 -14.62 -18.63 -8.84
N GLY A 259 -13.96 -17.51 -8.52
CA GLY A 259 -13.52 -16.51 -9.50
C GLY A 259 -14.64 -15.68 -10.12
N GLU A 260 -15.90 -15.85 -9.74
CA GLU A 260 -17.01 -15.03 -10.25
C GLU A 260 -17.29 -13.86 -9.33
N PHE A 261 -17.40 -12.65 -9.91
CA PHE A 261 -17.88 -11.50 -9.15
C PHE A 261 -19.40 -11.57 -8.98
N LEU A 262 -19.83 -11.83 -7.75
CA LEU A 262 -21.23 -11.88 -7.35
C LEU A 262 -21.63 -10.50 -6.80
N LEU A 263 -22.57 -9.84 -7.48
CA LEU A 263 -23.08 -8.54 -7.04
C LEU A 263 -24.00 -8.75 -5.83
N GLU A 264 -23.75 -8.02 -4.76
CA GLU A 264 -24.56 -8.09 -3.54
C GLU A 264 -25.37 -6.81 -3.32
N ARG A 265 -24.74 -5.65 -3.55
CA ARG A 265 -25.36 -4.34 -3.35
C ARG A 265 -24.91 -3.37 -4.43
N GLU A 266 -25.80 -2.43 -4.74
CA GLU A 266 -25.51 -1.30 -5.61
C GLU A 266 -25.94 -0.01 -4.92
N TYR A 267 -25.03 0.95 -4.87
CA TYR A 267 -25.24 2.27 -4.30
C TYR A 267 -25.30 3.26 -5.45
N ALA A 268 -26.43 3.94 -5.63
CA ALA A 268 -26.51 5.06 -6.57
C ALA A 268 -25.60 6.19 -6.06
N ILE A 269 -24.78 6.79 -6.90
CA ILE A 269 -23.87 7.86 -6.49
C ILE A 269 -24.14 9.09 -7.32
N ASP A 270 -24.32 10.21 -6.63
CA ASP A 270 -24.22 11.52 -7.25
C ASP A 270 -22.77 11.98 -7.29
N ALA A 271 -21.98 11.31 -8.14
CA ALA A 271 -20.58 11.67 -8.35
C ALA A 271 -20.49 12.68 -9.51
N PRO A 272 -19.64 13.72 -9.39
CA PRO A 272 -19.31 14.57 -10.53
C PRO A 272 -18.85 13.72 -11.71
N ARG A 273 -19.08 14.18 -12.94
CA ARG A 273 -18.52 13.58 -14.18
C ARG A 273 -17.00 13.81 -14.27
N ALA A 274 -16.27 13.51 -13.21
CA ALA A 274 -14.82 13.56 -13.18
C ALA A 274 -14.25 12.30 -13.85
N THR A 275 -13.14 12.47 -14.55
CA THR A 275 -12.45 11.39 -15.27
C THR A 275 -11.45 10.63 -14.40
N SER A 276 -11.16 11.14 -13.19
CA SER A 276 -10.13 10.61 -12.29
C SER A 276 -10.71 10.28 -10.91
N LEU A 277 -11.76 9.47 -10.86
CA LEU A 277 -12.31 8.99 -9.60
C LEU A 277 -11.53 7.76 -9.15
N LYS A 278 -11.33 7.62 -7.84
CA LYS A 278 -10.79 6.41 -7.22
C LYS A 278 -11.71 5.91 -6.12
N VAL A 279 -11.75 4.61 -5.91
CA VAL A 279 -12.48 3.99 -4.81
C VAL A 279 -11.52 3.37 -3.80
N LEU A 280 -11.83 3.53 -2.52
CA LEU A 280 -11.16 2.88 -1.40
C LEU A 280 -12.24 2.33 -0.47
N GLY A 281 -12.06 1.13 0.09
CA GLY A 281 -13.04 0.52 0.98
C GLY A 281 -12.42 0.01 2.28
N ASN A 282 -13.15 0.17 3.39
CA ASN A 282 -12.89 -0.55 4.65
C ASN A 282 -14.13 -1.40 5.00
N ARG A 283 -14.22 -1.90 6.24
CA ARG A 283 -15.34 -2.77 6.68
C ARG A 283 -16.69 -2.07 6.65
N GLU A 284 -16.72 -0.80 7.03
CA GLU A 284 -17.98 -0.07 7.27
C GLU A 284 -18.34 0.89 6.14
N ARG A 285 -17.35 1.31 5.36
CA ARG A 285 -17.46 2.43 4.43
C ARG A 285 -16.71 2.20 3.13
N ALA A 286 -17.28 2.74 2.06
CA ALA A 286 -16.55 3.03 0.84
C ALA A 286 -16.30 4.54 0.73
N PHE A 287 -15.14 4.91 0.22
CA PHE A 287 -14.70 6.28 -0.03
C PHE A 287 -14.42 6.44 -1.50
N ILE A 288 -14.99 7.48 -2.09
CA ILE A 288 -14.78 7.82 -3.50
C ILE A 288 -14.06 9.14 -3.54
N MET A 289 -12.81 9.09 -3.98
CA MET A 289 -11.98 10.26 -4.16
C MET A 289 -12.39 10.97 -5.45
N THR A 290 -12.78 12.23 -5.31
CA THR A 290 -12.80 13.19 -6.42
C THR A 290 -11.60 14.13 -6.26
N PRO A 291 -11.26 14.95 -7.26
CA PRO A 291 -10.20 15.94 -7.11
C PRO A 291 -10.39 16.87 -5.91
N HIS A 292 -11.62 17.19 -5.49
CA HIS A 292 -11.87 18.26 -4.49
C HIS A 292 -12.68 17.80 -3.27
N SER A 293 -13.07 16.53 -3.23
CA SER A 293 -13.90 16.00 -2.14
C SER A 293 -13.76 14.50 -2.06
N VAL A 294 -14.18 13.94 -0.92
CA VAL A 294 -14.38 12.50 -0.79
C VAL A 294 -15.83 12.22 -0.48
N ILE A 295 -16.45 11.36 -1.27
CA ILE A 295 -17.80 10.86 -0.98
C ILE A 295 -17.62 9.62 -0.11
N SER A 296 -18.12 9.67 1.13
CA SER A 296 -18.17 8.52 2.02
C SER A 296 -19.56 7.89 1.98
N ILE A 297 -19.59 6.58 1.75
CA ILE A 297 -20.80 5.77 1.71
C ILE A 297 -20.74 4.81 2.89
N ASN A 298 -21.70 4.89 3.80
CA ASN A 298 -21.86 3.90 4.86
C ASN A 298 -22.53 2.65 4.27
N LEU A 299 -21.87 1.50 4.39
CA LEU A 299 -22.29 0.27 3.71
C LEU A 299 -23.54 -0.35 4.32
N GLU A 300 -23.79 -0.12 5.62
CA GLU A 300 -24.95 -0.66 6.35
C GLU A 300 -26.23 0.16 6.11
N SER A 301 -26.13 1.49 6.28
CA SER A 301 -27.27 2.40 6.16
C SER A 301 -27.47 2.95 4.75
N SER A 302 -26.54 2.68 3.83
CA SER A 302 -26.50 3.25 2.47
C SER A 302 -26.47 4.78 2.44
N SER A 303 -26.18 5.42 3.58
CA SER A 303 -26.12 6.87 3.68
C SER A 303 -24.84 7.40 3.06
N GLN A 304 -24.96 8.54 2.39
CA GLN A 304 -23.84 9.19 1.70
C GLN A 304 -23.55 10.53 2.34
N LYS A 305 -22.27 10.86 2.43
CA LYS A 305 -21.80 12.13 2.94
C LYS A 305 -20.63 12.61 2.10
N VAL A 306 -20.72 13.84 1.60
CA VAL A 306 -19.56 14.52 1.02
C VAL A 306 -18.69 15.05 2.16
N LEU A 307 -17.45 14.59 2.20
CA LEU A 307 -16.43 15.07 3.12
C LEU A 307 -15.72 16.25 2.44
N ASP A 308 -15.77 17.41 3.11
CA ASP A 308 -15.03 18.59 2.68
C ASP A 308 -13.55 18.40 3.01
N ILE A 309 -12.75 18.22 1.97
CA ILE A 309 -11.32 18.00 2.08
C ILE A 309 -10.61 19.19 1.47
N ARG A 310 -9.63 19.71 2.21
CA ARG A 310 -8.91 20.90 1.80
C ARG A 310 -7.89 20.57 0.72
N GLY A 311 -8.12 21.10 -0.47
CA GLY A 311 -7.19 21.04 -1.60
C GLY A 311 -7.47 19.90 -2.56
N THR A 312 -6.54 19.70 -3.51
CA THR A 312 -6.69 18.69 -4.55
C THR A 312 -6.19 17.33 -4.09
N SER A 313 -7.11 16.40 -3.83
CA SER A 313 -6.82 15.02 -3.37
C SER A 313 -6.15 14.20 -4.47
N MET A 314 -5.03 13.56 -4.15
CA MET A 314 -4.25 12.72 -5.08
C MET A 314 -4.31 11.23 -4.75
N ALA A 315 -4.28 10.94 -3.46
CA ALA A 315 -4.28 9.58 -2.95
C ALA A 315 -4.92 9.55 -1.56
N LEU A 316 -5.56 8.43 -1.26
CA LEU A 316 -6.19 8.15 0.02
C LEU A 316 -5.63 6.86 0.60
N SER A 317 -5.58 6.79 1.92
CA SER A 317 -5.45 5.55 2.67
C SER A 317 -6.41 5.59 3.85
N THR A 318 -6.86 4.44 4.33
CA THR A 318 -7.86 4.35 5.40
C THR A 318 -7.57 3.14 6.27
N ASP A 319 -7.96 3.23 7.54
CA ASP A 319 -8.24 2.07 8.38
C ASP A 319 -9.72 2.09 8.80
N ASP A 320 -10.09 1.35 9.84
CA ASP A 320 -11.48 1.28 10.33
C ASP A 320 -11.97 2.63 10.89
N ASP A 321 -11.08 3.49 11.43
CA ASP A 321 -11.44 4.72 12.16
C ASP A 321 -11.01 6.03 11.49
N LEU A 322 -9.98 5.97 10.64
CA LEU A 322 -9.24 7.10 10.11
C LEU A 322 -9.15 7.08 8.60
N LEU A 323 -9.11 8.28 8.03
CA LEU A 323 -8.87 8.56 6.63
C LEU A 323 -7.66 9.49 6.52
N TRP A 324 -6.67 9.10 5.72
CA TRP A 324 -5.54 9.95 5.37
C TRP A 324 -5.63 10.39 3.92
N VAL A 325 -5.34 11.66 3.69
CA VAL A 325 -5.47 12.31 2.39
C VAL A 325 -4.15 12.97 2.03
N ALA A 326 -3.64 12.62 0.85
CA ALA A 326 -2.53 13.31 0.21
C ALA A 326 -3.03 14.43 -0.71
N ASN A 327 -2.66 15.68 -0.41
CA ASN A 327 -3.10 16.86 -1.14
C ASN A 327 -1.96 17.46 -1.98
N LYS A 328 -2.13 17.53 -3.31
CA LYS A 328 -1.08 17.98 -4.24
C LYS A 328 -0.71 19.45 -4.06
N GLU A 329 -1.69 20.32 -4.23
CA GLU A 329 -1.48 21.78 -4.31
C GLU A 329 -1.15 22.36 -2.94
N ALA A 330 -1.78 21.84 -1.89
CA ALA A 330 -1.48 22.22 -0.52
C ALA A 330 -0.11 21.70 -0.06
N GLY A 331 0.41 20.64 -0.69
CA GLY A 331 1.63 19.97 -0.26
C GLY A 331 1.50 19.44 1.16
N THR A 332 0.38 18.77 1.45
CA THR A 332 0.06 18.27 2.79
C THR A 332 -0.42 16.84 2.79
N ILE A 333 -0.16 16.16 3.91
CA ILE A 333 -0.88 14.97 4.32
C ILE A 333 -1.78 15.39 5.48
N ALA A 334 -3.07 15.12 5.35
CA ALA A 334 -4.06 15.43 6.38
C ALA A 334 -4.74 14.15 6.86
N MET A 335 -5.01 14.11 8.17
CA MET A 335 -5.66 13.00 8.86
C MET A 335 -7.07 13.45 9.27
N TYR A 336 -8.05 12.63 8.94
CA TYR A 336 -9.47 12.85 9.24
C TYR A 336 -10.03 11.63 9.96
N THR A 337 -11.07 11.84 10.77
CA THR A 337 -11.97 10.73 11.11
C THR A 337 -12.69 10.25 9.84
N VAL A 338 -13.18 9.01 9.80
CA VAL A 338 -14.05 8.52 8.71
C VAL A 338 -15.32 9.36 8.48
N LEU A 339 -15.70 10.21 9.44
CA LEU A 339 -16.81 11.16 9.34
C LEU A 339 -16.43 12.54 8.77
N GLY A 340 -15.16 12.75 8.41
CA GLY A 340 -14.64 13.98 7.79
C GLY A 340 -14.18 15.09 8.74
N LYS A 341 -14.08 14.84 10.05
CA LYS A 341 -13.45 15.81 10.96
C LYS A 341 -11.93 15.76 10.80
N GLU A 342 -11.31 16.87 10.42
CA GLU A 342 -9.85 17.01 10.39
C GLU A 342 -9.29 16.90 11.81
N LEU A 343 -8.29 16.03 11.99
CA LEU A 343 -7.59 15.81 13.23
C LEU A 343 -6.23 16.51 13.23
N GLY A 344 -5.57 16.56 12.08
CA GLY A 344 -4.33 17.31 11.90
C GLY A 344 -3.72 17.10 10.52
N GLN A 345 -2.61 17.81 10.28
CA GLN A 345 -1.92 17.80 9.00
C GLN A 345 -0.41 18.04 9.16
N CYS A 346 0.38 17.57 8.20
CA CYS A 346 1.78 17.92 8.04
C CYS A 346 2.09 18.33 6.61
N ARG A 347 3.15 19.12 6.42
CA ARG A 347 3.65 19.45 5.08
C ARG A 347 4.52 18.33 4.54
N VAL A 348 4.27 17.96 3.29
CA VAL A 348 5.06 17.03 2.51
C VAL A 348 5.14 17.59 1.09
N GLU A 349 6.34 17.65 0.52
CA GLU A 349 6.48 18.18 -0.83
C GLU A 349 5.83 17.24 -1.85
N ARG A 350 4.89 17.76 -2.65
CA ARG A 350 4.26 17.10 -3.82
C ARG A 350 3.84 15.64 -3.60
N PRO A 351 3.01 15.33 -2.59
CA PRO A 351 2.62 13.95 -2.32
C PRO A 351 1.82 13.37 -3.50
N ALA A 352 2.11 12.11 -3.85
CA ALA A 352 1.58 11.42 -5.03
C ALA A 352 0.95 10.06 -4.69
N SER A 353 1.48 9.36 -3.68
CA SER A 353 0.95 8.09 -3.18
C SER A 353 0.97 8.07 -1.65
N ILE A 354 0.11 7.26 -1.05
CA ILE A 354 0.04 7.07 0.40
C ILE A 354 -0.31 5.62 0.70
N VAL A 355 0.39 5.03 1.67
CA VAL A 355 0.14 3.68 2.18
C VAL A 355 0.17 3.72 3.69
N HIS A 356 -0.87 3.17 4.30
CA HIS A 356 -0.92 2.93 5.74
C HIS A 356 -0.21 1.63 6.09
N MET A 357 0.67 1.68 7.10
CA MET A 357 1.35 0.51 7.66
C MET A 357 0.63 0.11 8.94
N SER A 358 -0.26 -0.89 8.82
CA SER A 358 -1.02 -1.49 9.92
C SER A 358 -0.19 -2.45 10.76
#